data_AF-A0A371PUI6-F1
#
_entry.id   AF-A0A371PUI6-F1
#
_cell.length_a   1.000
_cell.length_b   1.000
_cell.length_c   1.000
_cell.angle_alpha   90.00
_cell.angle_beta   90.00
_cell.angle_gamma   90.00
#
_symmetry.space_group_name_H-M   'P 1'
#
loop_
_entity.id
_entity.type
_entity.pdbx_description
1 polymer ?
#
loop_
_entity_poly.entity_id
_entity_poly.type
_entity_poly.pdbx_seq_one_letter_code
_entity_poly.pdbx_strand_id
1 'polypeptide(L)'
;ALAAATAPGLPARARAATALAVLAAGGCGAYDDVFGAGDPRRGFRAHLSALRNGEVTSGAVKLFGIGAAGLAAGALLKERPADQLLAGVVIAGSAHLVNLLDVRPGRAAGAVLAIGAPGLLRRGPAGPLSAAPMGAAAAVIGDDLGERTMLGDAGAHALGAALGLAIVAGNGRKGLAAHAAGLIAAAAAGDRVSRAAAAI
;
A
#
# COMPACT_ATOMS: atom_id res chain seq x y z
N ALA A 1 0.75 7.40 -9.23
CA ALA A 1 0.97 8.82 -8.90
C ALA A 1 0.48 9.76 -10.02
N LEU A 2 0.98 9.63 -11.25
CA LEU A 2 0.63 10.54 -12.36
C LEU A 2 -0.87 10.64 -12.66
N ALA A 3 -1.59 9.50 -12.67
CA ALA A 3 -3.03 9.48 -12.87
C ALA A 3 -3.79 10.35 -11.84
N ALA A 4 -3.43 10.24 -10.56
CA ALA A 4 -4.02 11.08 -9.52
C ALA A 4 -3.55 12.54 -9.61
N ALA A 5 -2.30 12.77 -10.02
CA ALA A 5 -1.74 14.11 -10.22
C ALA A 5 -2.41 14.89 -11.36
N THR A 6 -3.09 14.20 -12.29
CA THR A 6 -3.80 14.80 -13.44
C THR A 6 -5.31 14.68 -13.35
N ALA A 7 -5.85 13.87 -12.41
CA ALA A 7 -7.27 13.64 -12.25
C ALA A 7 -8.08 14.94 -12.04
N PRO A 8 -9.11 15.23 -12.86
CA PRO A 8 -9.95 16.41 -12.69
C PRO A 8 -10.67 16.41 -11.33
N GLY A 9 -10.83 17.58 -10.73
CA GLY A 9 -11.57 17.75 -9.47
C GLY A 9 -10.86 17.24 -8.20
N LEU A 10 -9.66 16.68 -8.32
CA LEU A 10 -8.91 16.22 -7.14
C LEU A 10 -8.21 17.40 -6.42
N PRO A 11 -8.43 17.62 -5.12
CA PRO A 11 -7.79 18.70 -4.35
C PRO A 11 -6.26 18.58 -4.33
N ALA A 12 -5.55 19.71 -4.23
CA ALA A 12 -4.09 19.76 -4.19
C ALA A 12 -3.48 18.88 -3.07
N ARG A 13 -4.09 18.91 -1.87
CA ARG A 13 -3.67 18.05 -0.74
C ARG A 13 -3.76 16.56 -1.06
N ALA A 14 -4.81 16.13 -1.77
CA ALA A 14 -4.96 14.73 -2.17
C ALA A 14 -3.95 14.32 -3.26
N ARG A 15 -3.61 15.23 -4.18
CA ARG A 15 -2.53 15.02 -5.15
C ARG A 15 -1.18 14.86 -4.45
N ALA A 16 -0.87 15.77 -3.52
CA ALA A 16 0.38 15.73 -2.75
C ALA A 16 0.49 14.46 -1.89
N ALA A 17 -0.58 14.12 -1.16
CA ALA A 17 -0.65 12.88 -0.38
C ALA A 17 -0.45 11.63 -1.27
N THR A 18 -1.04 11.64 -2.47
CA THR A 18 -0.89 10.53 -3.41
C THR A 18 0.51 10.42 -4.00
N ALA A 19 1.09 11.54 -4.42
CA ALA A 19 2.46 11.56 -4.92
C ALA A 19 3.43 11.08 -3.82
N LEU A 20 3.32 11.62 -2.61
CA LEU A 20 4.17 11.25 -1.49
C LEU A 20 4.07 9.76 -1.16
N ALA A 21 2.87 9.25 -0.87
CA ALA A 21 2.72 7.87 -0.40
C ALA A 21 3.08 6.86 -1.50
N VAL A 22 2.66 7.08 -2.75
CA VAL A 22 2.91 6.13 -3.84
C VAL A 22 4.37 6.12 -4.25
N LEU A 23 5.02 7.29 -4.36
CA LEU A 23 6.43 7.35 -4.75
C LEU A 23 7.34 6.85 -3.63
N ALA A 24 7.07 7.22 -2.36
CA ALA A 24 7.83 6.71 -1.24
C ALA A 24 7.67 5.19 -1.10
N ALA A 25 6.43 4.66 -1.22
CA ALA A 25 6.18 3.23 -1.10
C ALA A 25 6.80 2.42 -2.24
N GLY A 26 6.64 2.89 -3.49
CA GLY A 26 7.29 2.26 -4.63
C GLY A 26 8.82 2.36 -4.58
N GLY A 27 9.37 3.51 -4.15
CA GLY A 27 10.81 3.70 -4.01
C GLY A 27 11.43 2.84 -2.89
N CYS A 28 10.74 2.72 -1.76
CA CYS A 28 11.12 1.80 -0.68
C CYS A 28 11.06 0.34 -1.13
N GLY A 29 10.01 -0.05 -1.86
CA GLY A 29 9.91 -1.40 -2.42
C GLY A 29 11.01 -1.69 -3.43
N ALA A 30 11.29 -0.76 -4.36
CA ALA A 30 12.37 -0.90 -5.33
C ALA A 30 13.75 -0.97 -4.66
N TYR A 31 13.94 -0.23 -3.56
CA TYR A 31 15.15 -0.35 -2.75
C TYR A 31 15.28 -1.74 -2.12
N ASP A 32 14.18 -2.32 -1.60
CA ASP A 32 14.17 -3.69 -1.07
C ASP A 32 14.40 -4.75 -2.15
N ASP A 33 13.85 -4.57 -3.34
CA ASP A 33 14.07 -5.47 -4.48
C ASP A 33 15.56 -5.53 -4.89
N VAL A 34 16.28 -4.39 -4.84
CA VAL A 34 17.70 -4.31 -5.22
C VAL A 34 18.63 -4.73 -4.07
N PHE A 35 18.38 -4.25 -2.85
CA PHE A 35 19.32 -4.39 -1.72
C PHE A 35 18.92 -5.47 -0.71
N GLY A 36 17.69 -5.99 -0.78
CA GLY A 36 17.14 -6.99 0.13
C GLY A 36 17.23 -8.43 -0.36
N ALA A 37 17.57 -8.66 -1.64
CA ALA A 37 17.56 -10.00 -2.25
C ALA A 37 18.45 -11.04 -1.55
N GLY A 38 19.54 -10.60 -0.91
CA GLY A 38 20.48 -11.46 -0.18
C GLY A 38 20.27 -11.51 1.33
N ASP A 39 19.29 -10.78 1.89
CA ASP A 39 19.09 -10.71 3.34
C ASP A 39 18.16 -11.85 3.81
N PRO A 40 18.64 -12.81 4.63
CA PRO A 40 17.80 -13.89 5.14
C PRO A 40 16.81 -13.43 6.22
N ARG A 41 16.95 -12.22 6.75
CA ARG A 41 16.11 -11.69 7.83
C ARG A 41 14.71 -11.39 7.30
N ARG A 42 13.70 -11.93 7.99
CA ARG A 42 12.28 -11.73 7.65
C ARG A 42 11.49 -11.24 8.86
N GLY A 43 10.54 -10.35 8.58
CA GLY A 43 9.58 -9.85 9.55
C GLY A 43 10.09 -8.74 10.47
N PHE A 44 9.15 -8.05 11.12
CA PHE A 44 9.40 -6.83 11.92
C PHE A 44 10.47 -7.02 13.00
N ARG A 45 10.46 -8.16 13.71
CA ARG A 45 11.39 -8.42 14.81
C ARG A 45 12.84 -8.48 14.32
N ALA A 46 13.09 -9.09 13.16
CA ALA A 46 14.45 -9.23 12.64
C ALA A 46 15.04 -7.86 12.25
N HIS A 47 14.27 -7.02 11.54
CA HIS A 47 14.72 -5.69 11.13
C HIS A 47 14.83 -4.71 12.32
N LEU A 48 13.94 -4.78 13.31
CA LEU A 48 14.04 -3.98 14.53
C LEU A 48 15.23 -4.38 15.40
N SER A 49 15.52 -5.68 15.52
CA SER A 49 16.71 -6.15 16.22
C SER A 49 18.00 -5.72 15.53
N ALA A 50 18.05 -5.79 14.19
CA ALA A 50 19.18 -5.28 13.41
C ALA A 50 19.39 -3.77 13.66
N LEU A 51 18.31 -2.98 13.61
CA LEU A 51 18.38 -1.54 13.87
C LEU A 51 18.88 -1.23 15.29
N ARG A 52 18.45 -2.00 16.30
CA ARG A 52 18.96 -1.87 17.68
C ARG A 52 20.46 -2.14 17.79
N ASN A 53 21.02 -2.91 16.87
CA ASN A 53 22.44 -3.20 16.77
C ASN A 53 23.18 -2.21 15.84
N GLY A 54 22.51 -1.15 15.38
CA GLY A 54 23.09 -0.14 14.48
C GLY A 54 23.04 -0.50 12.99
N GLU A 55 22.42 -1.62 12.63
CA GLU A 55 22.32 -2.07 11.24
C GLU A 55 21.01 -1.60 10.58
N VAL A 56 21.14 -0.77 9.56
CA VAL A 56 20.00 -0.34 8.73
C VAL A 56 19.80 -1.34 7.60
N THR A 57 18.74 -2.15 7.71
CA THR A 57 18.35 -3.12 6.67
C THR A 57 17.39 -2.50 5.66
N SER A 58 17.33 -3.05 4.45
CA SER A 58 16.34 -2.63 3.43
C SER A 58 14.91 -2.78 3.94
N GLY A 59 14.61 -3.88 4.65
CA GLY A 59 13.33 -4.08 5.32
C GLY A 59 13.02 -3.01 6.38
N ALA A 60 14.03 -2.49 7.10
CA ALA A 60 13.83 -1.36 8.01
C ALA A 60 13.53 -0.07 7.24
N VAL A 61 14.29 0.23 6.16
CA VAL A 61 14.05 1.40 5.30
C VAL A 61 12.62 1.39 4.77
N LYS A 62 12.15 0.25 4.26
CA LYS A 62 10.79 0.06 3.78
C LYS A 62 9.75 0.22 4.88
N LEU A 63 9.96 -0.39 6.04
CA LEU A 63 9.05 -0.28 7.17
C LEU A 63 8.84 1.17 7.60
N PHE A 64 9.94 1.89 7.87
CA PHE A 64 9.86 3.26 8.36
C PHE A 64 9.47 4.25 7.25
N GLY A 65 9.98 4.05 6.03
CA GLY A 65 9.68 4.90 4.88
C GLY A 65 8.20 4.86 4.50
N ILE A 66 7.62 3.66 4.37
CA ILE A 66 6.20 3.49 4.07
C ILE A 66 5.33 3.96 5.23
N GLY A 67 5.71 3.64 6.47
CA GLY A 67 4.99 4.09 7.67
C GLY A 67 4.95 5.62 7.79
N ALA A 68 6.10 6.29 7.64
CA ALA A 68 6.20 7.74 7.70
C ALA A 68 5.45 8.42 6.55
N ALA A 69 5.57 7.91 5.32
CA ALA A 69 4.85 8.43 4.17
C ALA A 69 3.33 8.26 4.34
N GLY A 70 2.88 7.13 4.89
CA GLY A 70 1.48 6.89 5.24
C GLY A 70 0.96 7.91 6.24
N LEU A 71 1.67 8.13 7.36
CA LEU A 71 1.29 9.11 8.38
C LEU A 71 1.25 10.54 7.83
N ALA A 72 2.26 10.95 7.05
CA ALA A 72 2.29 12.26 6.40
C ALA A 72 1.13 12.43 5.42
N ALA A 73 0.84 11.42 4.60
CA ALA A 73 -0.32 11.44 3.71
C ALA A 73 -1.65 11.48 4.49
N GLY A 74 -1.75 10.77 5.61
CA GLY A 74 -2.89 10.84 6.53
C GLY A 74 -3.10 12.24 7.11
N ALA A 75 -2.02 12.91 7.52
CA ALA A 75 -2.03 14.29 8.00
C ALA A 75 -2.49 15.29 6.93
N LEU A 76 -2.16 15.06 5.66
CA LEU A 76 -2.62 15.88 4.54
C LEU A 76 -4.11 15.69 4.20
N LEU A 77 -4.67 14.51 4.51
CA LEU A 77 -6.02 14.13 4.09
C LEU A 77 -7.09 14.28 5.17
N LYS A 78 -6.70 14.38 6.44
CA LYS A 78 -7.62 14.45 7.58
C LYS A 78 -7.23 15.59 8.51
N GLU A 79 -8.25 16.21 9.12
CA GLU A 79 -8.05 17.38 9.99
C GLU A 79 -7.84 16.99 11.46
N ARG A 80 -8.43 15.88 11.91
CA ARG A 80 -8.39 15.46 13.32
C ARG A 80 -7.25 14.47 13.55
N PRO A 81 -6.44 14.61 14.61
CA PRO A 81 -5.27 13.75 14.86
C PRO A 81 -5.56 12.25 14.85
N ALA A 82 -6.66 11.84 15.47
CA ALA A 82 -7.07 10.43 15.47
C ALA A 82 -7.38 9.91 14.05
N ASP A 83 -7.99 10.74 13.20
CA ASP A 83 -8.33 10.35 11.83
C ASP A 83 -7.08 10.38 10.93
N GLN A 84 -6.12 11.27 11.20
CA GLN A 84 -4.81 11.31 10.54
C GLN A 84 -4.02 10.03 10.82
N LEU A 85 -3.95 9.61 12.09
CA LEU A 85 -3.29 8.37 12.49
C LEU A 85 -3.95 7.16 11.83
N LEU A 86 -5.29 7.05 11.94
CA LEU A 86 -6.03 5.95 11.30
C LEU A 86 -5.82 5.94 9.78
N ALA A 87 -5.83 7.10 9.13
CA ALA A 87 -5.56 7.21 7.71
C ALA A 87 -4.14 6.73 7.35
N GLY A 88 -3.14 7.12 8.14
CA GLY A 88 -1.76 6.65 7.90
C GLY A 88 -1.60 5.15 8.08
N VAL A 89 -2.23 4.57 9.10
CA VAL A 89 -2.29 3.10 9.30
C VAL A 89 -2.98 2.42 8.13
N VAL A 90 -4.08 2.97 7.61
CA VAL A 90 -4.78 2.40 6.45
C VAL A 90 -3.90 2.45 5.19
N ILE A 91 -3.18 3.56 4.95
CA ILE A 91 -2.31 3.71 3.77
C ILE A 91 -1.13 2.74 3.84
N ALA A 92 -0.37 2.74 4.94
CA ALA A 92 0.77 1.87 5.12
C ALA A 92 0.35 0.39 5.22
N GLY A 93 -0.74 0.10 5.92
CA GLY A 93 -1.30 -1.24 6.05
C GLY A 93 -1.78 -1.79 4.71
N SER A 94 -2.40 -0.97 3.85
CA SER A 94 -2.81 -1.41 2.51
C SER A 94 -1.60 -1.70 1.62
N ALA A 95 -0.54 -0.88 1.68
CA ALA A 95 0.73 -1.16 1.02
C ALA A 95 1.32 -2.51 1.47
N HIS A 96 1.29 -2.79 2.77
CA HIS A 96 1.77 -4.06 3.31
C HIS A 96 0.88 -5.25 2.93
N LEU A 97 -0.45 -5.09 2.96
CA LEU A 97 -1.40 -6.14 2.58
C LEU A 97 -1.19 -6.57 1.12
N VAL A 98 -1.08 -5.63 0.19
CA VAL A 98 -0.88 -5.97 -1.24
C VAL A 98 0.45 -6.72 -1.42
N ASN A 99 1.50 -6.35 -0.69
CA ASN A 99 2.77 -7.08 -0.66
C ASN A 99 2.65 -8.50 -0.09
N LEU A 100 1.83 -8.71 0.94
CA LEU A 100 1.58 -10.05 1.49
C LEU A 100 0.84 -10.96 0.52
N LEU A 101 0.06 -10.36 -0.40
CA LEU A 101 -0.70 -11.07 -1.42
C LEU A 101 0.11 -11.28 -2.70
N ASP A 102 1.26 -10.62 -2.86
CA ASP A 102 2.16 -10.77 -4.01
C ASP A 102 3.03 -12.04 -3.89
N VAL A 103 2.36 -13.18 -3.73
CA VAL A 103 2.97 -14.50 -3.55
C VAL A 103 2.79 -15.40 -4.77
N ARG A 104 1.90 -15.01 -5.68
CA ARG A 104 1.57 -15.72 -6.91
C ARG A 104 1.08 -14.73 -7.99
N PRO A 105 1.26 -15.09 -9.26
CA PRO A 105 0.67 -14.40 -10.41
C PRO A 105 -0.80 -14.01 -10.19
N GLY A 106 -1.11 -12.74 -10.47
CA GLY A 106 -2.44 -12.15 -10.47
C GLY A 106 -3.03 -11.82 -9.10
N ARG A 107 -2.40 -12.25 -7.99
CA ARG A 107 -3.02 -12.13 -6.65
C ARG A 107 -3.05 -10.70 -6.13
N ALA A 108 -1.92 -10.01 -6.15
CA ALA A 108 -1.83 -8.63 -5.72
C ALA A 108 -2.67 -7.71 -6.63
N ALA A 109 -2.53 -7.84 -7.96
CA ALA A 109 -3.33 -7.08 -8.92
C ALA A 109 -4.84 -7.36 -8.78
N GLY A 110 -5.23 -8.62 -8.66
CA GLY A 110 -6.62 -9.03 -8.44
C GLY A 110 -7.21 -8.47 -7.14
N ALA A 111 -6.43 -8.45 -6.06
CA ALA A 111 -6.86 -7.85 -4.80
C ALA A 111 -7.08 -6.33 -4.92
N VAL A 112 -6.20 -5.63 -5.63
CA VAL A 112 -6.36 -4.19 -5.91
C VAL A 112 -7.63 -3.91 -6.72
N LEU A 113 -7.91 -4.73 -7.73
CA LEU A 113 -9.14 -4.62 -8.52
C LEU A 113 -10.38 -4.88 -7.66
N ALA A 114 -10.39 -5.97 -6.88
CA ALA A 114 -11.54 -6.37 -6.07
C ALA A 114 -11.85 -5.36 -4.95
N ILE A 115 -10.83 -4.93 -4.20
CA ILE A 115 -10.99 -3.98 -3.09
C ILE A 115 -11.26 -2.56 -3.60
N GLY A 116 -10.66 -2.19 -4.74
CA GLY A 116 -10.83 -0.87 -5.35
C GLY A 116 -12.19 -0.65 -6.02
N ALA A 117 -12.82 -1.71 -6.54
CA ALA A 117 -14.02 -1.60 -7.37
C ALA A 117 -15.19 -0.83 -6.72
N PRO A 118 -15.57 -1.05 -5.45
CA PRO A 118 -16.62 -0.26 -4.81
C PRO A 118 -16.32 1.24 -4.76
N GLY A 119 -15.02 1.59 -4.76
CA GLY A 119 -14.53 2.96 -4.76
C GLY A 119 -14.87 3.73 -6.03
N LEU A 120 -14.95 3.07 -7.19
CA LEU A 120 -15.30 3.69 -8.48
C LEU A 120 -16.71 4.31 -8.48
N LEU A 121 -17.61 3.75 -7.69
CA LEU A 121 -19.00 4.22 -7.58
C LEU A 121 -19.13 5.42 -6.62
N ARG A 122 -18.05 5.80 -5.93
CA ARG A 122 -18.09 6.88 -4.92
C ARG A 122 -17.94 8.25 -5.57
N ARG A 123 -18.76 9.18 -5.10
CA ARG A 123 -18.64 10.61 -5.46
C ARG A 123 -17.43 11.25 -4.79
N GLY A 124 -16.97 12.36 -5.37
CA GLY A 124 -15.85 13.14 -4.84
C GLY A 124 -14.49 12.48 -5.04
N PRO A 125 -13.47 12.82 -4.22
CA PRO A 125 -12.08 12.38 -4.42
C PRO A 125 -11.87 10.85 -4.45
N ALA A 126 -12.74 10.07 -3.80
CA ALA A 126 -12.60 8.62 -3.68
C ALA A 126 -12.70 7.88 -5.02
N GLY A 127 -13.56 8.33 -5.94
CA GLY A 127 -13.72 7.72 -7.26
C GLY A 127 -12.44 7.75 -8.09
N PRO A 128 -11.90 8.94 -8.42
CA PRO A 128 -10.65 9.07 -9.16
C PRO A 128 -9.45 8.42 -8.47
N LEU A 129 -9.38 8.48 -7.13
CA LEU A 129 -8.32 7.81 -6.37
C LEU A 129 -8.42 6.28 -6.40
N SER A 130 -9.62 5.71 -6.59
CA SER A 130 -9.80 4.26 -6.79
C SER A 130 -9.46 3.85 -8.22
N ALA A 131 -9.81 4.70 -9.20
CA ALA A 131 -9.56 4.44 -10.61
C ALA A 131 -8.06 4.34 -10.94
N ALA A 132 -7.21 5.15 -10.28
CA ALA A 132 -5.77 5.15 -10.54
C ALA A 132 -5.07 3.80 -10.26
N PRO A 133 -5.13 3.21 -9.05
CA PRO A 133 -4.54 1.90 -8.78
C PRO A 133 -5.25 0.77 -9.53
N MET A 134 -6.57 0.86 -9.74
CA MET A 134 -7.29 -0.15 -10.52
C MET A 134 -6.87 -0.16 -11.99
N GLY A 135 -6.71 1.01 -12.61
CA GLY A 135 -6.23 1.11 -13.99
C GLY A 135 -4.79 0.60 -14.13
N ALA A 136 -3.93 0.91 -13.16
CA ALA A 136 -2.57 0.39 -13.12
C ALA A 136 -2.54 -1.15 -12.95
N ALA A 137 -3.35 -1.70 -12.04
CA ALA A 137 -3.47 -3.14 -11.85
C ALA A 137 -4.05 -3.84 -13.10
N ALA A 138 -5.09 -3.27 -13.72
CA ALA A 138 -5.69 -3.80 -14.94
C ALA A 138 -4.72 -3.80 -16.13
N ALA A 139 -3.81 -2.81 -16.20
CA ALA A 139 -2.81 -2.73 -17.26
C ALA A 139 -1.75 -3.84 -17.18
N VAL A 140 -1.45 -4.32 -15.96
CA VAL A 140 -0.37 -5.31 -15.75
C VAL A 140 -0.88 -6.72 -15.46
N ILE A 141 -2.17 -6.89 -15.13
CA ILE A 141 -2.71 -8.19 -14.70
C ILE A 141 -2.56 -9.29 -15.75
N GLY A 142 -2.61 -8.96 -17.04
CA GLY A 142 -2.43 -9.94 -18.11
C GLY A 142 -0.99 -10.43 -18.25
N ASP A 143 -0.01 -9.56 -18.01
CA ASP A 143 1.41 -9.94 -18.00
C ASP A 143 1.76 -10.70 -16.72
N ASP A 144 1.20 -10.27 -15.59
CA ASP A 144 1.34 -10.89 -14.28
C ASP A 144 0.75 -12.31 -14.24
N LEU A 145 -0.50 -12.48 -14.71
CA LEU A 145 -1.13 -13.81 -14.86
C LEU A 145 -0.42 -14.70 -15.87
N GLY A 146 0.21 -14.11 -16.88
CA GLY A 146 1.03 -14.83 -17.86
C GLY A 146 2.44 -15.14 -17.39
N GLU A 147 2.77 -14.85 -16.11
CA GLU A 147 4.10 -15.07 -15.51
C GLU A 147 5.25 -14.37 -16.26
N ARG A 148 4.93 -13.33 -17.05
CA ARG A 148 5.92 -12.57 -17.82
C ARG A 148 6.63 -11.53 -16.97
N THR A 149 5.91 -11.01 -15.98
CA THR A 149 6.38 -10.02 -15.00
C THR A 149 5.82 -10.39 -13.63
N MET A 150 6.51 -10.02 -12.56
CA MET A 150 5.90 -9.93 -11.23
C MET A 150 5.90 -8.46 -10.79
N LEU A 151 4.93 -8.06 -9.97
CA LEU A 151 4.86 -6.70 -9.44
C LEU A 151 6.10 -6.34 -8.60
N GLY A 152 6.56 -7.29 -7.78
CA GLY A 152 7.66 -7.08 -6.83
C GLY A 152 7.26 -6.11 -5.71
N ASP A 153 8.18 -5.88 -4.78
CA ASP A 153 7.89 -5.02 -3.63
C ASP A 153 7.63 -3.57 -4.08
N ALA A 154 8.32 -3.11 -5.14
CA ALA A 154 8.07 -1.80 -5.74
C ALA A 154 6.61 -1.63 -6.20
N GLY A 155 6.12 -2.56 -7.03
CA GLY A 155 4.78 -2.49 -7.60
C GLY A 155 3.69 -2.70 -6.54
N ALA A 156 3.86 -3.72 -5.70
CA ALA A 156 2.90 -4.10 -4.68
C ALA A 156 2.70 -2.98 -3.64
N HIS A 157 3.77 -2.39 -3.13
CA HIS A 157 3.68 -1.29 -2.17
C HIS A 157 3.10 -0.01 -2.79
N ALA A 158 3.48 0.33 -4.02
CA ALA A 158 2.94 1.49 -4.72
C ALA A 158 1.42 1.37 -4.96
N LEU A 159 0.96 0.21 -5.45
CA LEU A 159 -0.46 -0.06 -5.68
C LEU A 159 -1.24 -0.10 -4.37
N GLY A 160 -0.72 -0.76 -3.34
CA GLY A 160 -1.38 -0.83 -2.05
C GLY A 160 -1.45 0.52 -1.32
N ALA A 161 -0.43 1.38 -1.42
CA ALA A 161 -0.50 2.74 -0.89
C ALA A 161 -1.58 3.57 -1.61
N ALA A 162 -1.65 3.47 -2.94
CA ALA A 162 -2.69 4.12 -3.75
C ALA A 162 -4.11 3.63 -3.40
N LEU A 163 -4.28 2.31 -3.20
CA LEU A 163 -5.54 1.73 -2.75
C LEU A 163 -5.93 2.24 -1.35
N GLY A 164 -4.97 2.31 -0.42
CA GLY A 164 -5.18 2.85 0.92
C GLY A 164 -5.63 4.32 0.90
N LEU A 165 -5.06 5.14 0.03
CA LEU A 165 -5.49 6.53 -0.17
C LEU A 165 -6.96 6.62 -0.64
N ALA A 166 -7.37 5.75 -1.56
CA ALA A 166 -8.74 5.68 -2.04
C ALA A 166 -9.72 5.30 -0.90
N ILE A 167 -9.35 4.31 -0.09
CA ILE A 167 -10.11 3.92 1.11
C ILE A 167 -10.21 5.11 2.07
N VAL A 168 -9.11 5.81 2.32
CA VAL A 168 -9.09 6.97 3.23
C VAL A 168 -9.99 8.09 2.74
N ALA A 169 -9.98 8.40 1.44
CA ALA A 169 -10.81 9.43 0.84
C ALA A 169 -12.31 9.10 0.91
N GLY A 170 -12.67 7.81 0.84
CA GLY A 170 -14.06 7.35 0.87
C GLY A 170 -14.65 7.16 2.27
N ASN A 171 -13.86 7.22 3.34
CA ASN A 171 -14.29 6.80 4.67
C ASN A 171 -14.12 7.88 5.76
N GLY A 172 -15.09 7.92 6.67
CA GLY A 172 -14.98 8.62 7.96
C GLY A 172 -14.35 7.72 9.04
N ARG A 173 -14.26 8.23 10.27
CA ARG A 173 -13.56 7.58 11.40
C ARG A 173 -13.88 6.10 11.59
N LYS A 174 -15.17 5.73 11.63
CA LYS A 174 -15.59 4.34 11.85
C LYS A 174 -15.08 3.41 10.75
N GLY A 175 -15.18 3.85 9.48
CA GLY A 175 -14.66 3.10 8.34
C GLY A 175 -13.14 2.97 8.39
N LEU A 176 -12.43 4.05 8.74
CA LEU A 176 -10.98 4.00 8.90
C LEU A 176 -10.54 3.06 10.03
N ALA A 177 -11.23 3.09 11.17
CA ALA A 177 -10.96 2.20 12.30
C ALA A 177 -11.18 0.72 11.93
N ALA A 178 -12.26 0.41 11.20
CA ALA A 178 -12.52 -0.95 10.73
C ALA A 178 -11.43 -1.44 9.76
N HIS A 179 -11.03 -0.61 8.79
CA HIS A 179 -9.95 -0.97 7.86
C HIS A 179 -8.60 -1.10 8.58
N ALA A 180 -8.27 -0.16 9.48
CA ALA A 180 -7.04 -0.23 10.27
C ALA A 180 -6.98 -1.53 11.10
N ALA A 181 -8.08 -1.89 11.77
CA ALA A 181 -8.15 -3.14 12.52
C ALA A 181 -7.95 -4.37 11.63
N GLY A 182 -8.60 -4.42 10.46
CA GLY A 182 -8.43 -5.51 9.50
C GLY A 182 -7.00 -5.62 8.96
N LEU A 183 -6.38 -4.49 8.63
CA LEU A 183 -5.00 -4.44 8.12
C LEU A 183 -3.97 -4.81 9.20
N ILE A 184 -4.17 -4.38 10.44
CA ILE A 184 -3.34 -4.79 11.58
C ILE A 184 -3.47 -6.30 11.81
N ALA A 185 -4.69 -6.84 11.78
CA ALA A 185 -4.93 -8.27 11.92
C ALA A 185 -4.27 -9.07 10.79
N ALA A 186 -4.36 -8.59 9.54
CA ALA A 186 -3.70 -9.20 8.40
C ALA A 186 -2.16 -9.16 8.54
N ALA A 187 -1.59 -8.04 8.97
CA ALA A 187 -0.16 -7.91 9.22
C ALA A 187 0.33 -8.86 10.33
N ALA A 188 -0.44 -8.97 11.42
CA ALA A 188 -0.14 -9.89 12.52
C ALA A 188 -0.26 -11.38 12.10
N ALA A 189 -1.12 -11.67 11.13
CA ALA A 189 -1.31 -13.00 10.55
C ALA A 189 -0.58 -13.20 9.21
N GLY A 190 0.46 -12.39 8.92
CA GLY A 190 1.11 -12.30 7.61
C GLY A 190 1.41 -13.66 6.97
N ASP A 191 2.10 -14.56 7.69
CA ASP A 191 2.41 -15.90 7.18
C ASP A 191 1.18 -16.71 6.78
N ARG A 192 0.06 -16.57 7.51
CA ARG A 192 -1.19 -17.26 7.19
C ARG A 192 -1.87 -16.62 5.97
N VAL A 193 -1.85 -15.30 5.87
CA VAL A 193 -2.42 -14.55 4.73
C VAL A 193 -1.66 -14.92 3.45
N SER A 194 -0.34 -14.87 3.49
CA SER A 194 0.51 -15.23 2.35
C SER A 194 0.33 -16.71 1.97
N ARG A 195 0.28 -17.63 2.94
CA ARG A 195 -0.02 -19.05 2.65
C ARG A 195 -1.42 -19.25 2.06
N ALA A 196 -2.43 -18.56 2.56
CA ALA A 196 -3.79 -18.67 2.02
C ALA A 196 -3.88 -18.11 0.59
N ALA A 197 -3.24 -16.97 0.31
CA ALA A 197 -3.14 -16.41 -1.03
C ALA A 197 -2.37 -17.33 -1.99
N ALA A 198 -1.41 -18.09 -1.48
CA ALA A 198 -0.68 -19.11 -2.22
C ALA A 198 -1.37 -20.49 -2.26
N ALA A 199 -2.52 -20.70 -1.60
CA ALA A 199 -3.22 -22.00 -1.64
C ALA A 199 -4.33 -22.05 -2.70
N ILE A 200 -4.77 -20.88 -3.14
CA ILE A 200 -5.82 -20.68 -4.15
C ILE A 200 -5.13 -20.44 -5.49
#